data_AF-A0A0F6WAP6-F1
#
_entry.id   AF-A0A0F6WAP6-F1
#
_cell.length_a   1.000
_cell.length_b   1.000
_cell.length_c   1.000
_cell.angle_alpha   90.00
_cell.angle_beta   90.00
_cell.angle_gamma   90.00
#
_symmetry.space_group_name_H-M   'P 1'
#
loop_
_entity.id
_entity.type
_entity.pdbx_description
1 polymer ?
#
loop_
_entity_poly.entity_id
_entity_poly.type
_entity_poly.pdbx_seq_one_letter_code
_entity_poly.pdbx_strand_id
1 'polypeptide(L)'
;MLGIAMVAVVATAYWSVRFAARWGSVPGPALRVGRGAYRESRVSREVPRGTPSPITWTAGIGMVWSVLTSLVFAPMMLCVGAMTDGVGLIGVVTGVGLVVTGSSGFFLGLALACIAYFVLRRDREVVDLAEGAVVWSVLHHLSGLLFVVLHAIVTPGPGLLILTAPIWVFGLAHAYALQDAAQLTLEGPPPDDEIIAA
;
A
#
# COMPACT_ATOMS: atom_id res chain seq x y z
N MET A 1 0.90 23.62 -11.01
CA MET A 1 -0.33 23.19 -10.30
C MET A 1 -0.41 21.67 -10.10
N LEU A 2 -0.04 20.85 -11.08
CA LEU A 2 -0.07 19.37 -10.96
C LEU A 2 0.76 18.80 -9.79
N GLY A 3 1.99 19.32 -9.59
CA GLY A 3 2.86 18.86 -8.50
C GLY A 3 2.32 19.14 -7.09
N ILE A 4 1.64 20.28 -6.89
CA ILE A 4 1.03 20.64 -5.60
C ILE A 4 -0.18 19.73 -5.31
N ALA A 5 -1.01 19.47 -6.33
CA ALA A 5 -2.12 18.53 -6.21
C ALA A 5 -1.63 17.12 -5.88
N MET A 6 -0.55 16.65 -6.51
CA MET A 6 0.04 15.35 -6.21
C MET A 6 0.57 15.25 -4.79
N VAL A 7 1.29 16.27 -4.31
CA VAL A 7 1.75 16.36 -2.91
C VAL A 7 0.57 16.37 -1.95
N ALA A 8 -0.51 17.10 -2.27
CA ALA A 8 -1.71 17.14 -1.44
C ALA A 8 -2.42 15.77 -1.40
N VAL A 9 -2.54 15.05 -2.52
CA VAL A 9 -3.14 13.71 -2.56
C VAL A 9 -2.29 12.71 -1.79
N VAL A 10 -0.96 12.73 -1.97
CA VAL A 10 -0.02 11.87 -1.22
C VAL A 10 -0.08 12.15 0.28
N ALA A 11 -0.07 13.42 0.67
CA ALA A 11 -0.21 13.81 2.07
C ALA A 11 -1.58 13.37 2.62
N THR A 12 -2.67 13.57 1.87
CA THR A 12 -4.02 13.18 2.28
C THR A 12 -4.13 11.66 2.45
N ALA A 13 -3.55 10.87 1.54
CA ALA A 13 -3.53 9.40 1.62
C ALA A 13 -2.74 8.91 2.84
N TYR A 14 -1.60 9.53 3.15
CA TYR A 14 -0.83 9.21 4.35
C TYR A 14 -1.56 9.60 5.64
N TRP A 15 -2.14 10.80 5.69
CA TRP A 15 -2.83 11.32 6.87
C TRP A 15 -4.15 10.60 7.14
N SER A 16 -4.91 10.21 6.10
CA SER A 16 -6.14 9.43 6.27
C SER A 16 -5.87 8.09 6.96
N VAL A 17 -4.76 7.43 6.63
CA VAL A 17 -4.28 6.21 7.32
C VAL A 17 -3.94 6.49 8.79
N ARG A 18 -3.17 7.56 9.06
CA ARG A 18 -2.78 7.94 10.43
C ARG A 18 -3.99 8.19 11.34
N PHE A 19 -5.05 8.80 10.82
CA PHE A 19 -6.26 9.09 11.60
C PHE A 19 -7.23 7.89 11.68
N ALA A 20 -7.19 6.97 10.71
CA ALA A 20 -8.01 5.76 10.70
C ALA A 20 -7.43 4.62 11.55
N ALA A 21 -6.13 4.65 11.84
CA ALA A 21 -5.41 3.62 12.59
C ALA A 21 -5.94 3.46 14.04
N ARG A 22 -6.68 2.38 14.31
CA ARG A 22 -7.16 1.99 15.65
C ARG A 22 -6.88 0.50 15.86
N TRP A 23 -6.29 0.15 17.00
CA TRP A 23 -5.77 -1.19 17.29
C TRP A 23 -6.34 -1.72 18.59
N GLY A 24 -7.66 -1.94 18.60
CA GLY A 24 -8.41 -2.33 19.78
C GLY A 24 -8.53 -1.21 20.81
N SER A 25 -8.90 -1.58 22.04
CA SER A 25 -8.96 -0.67 23.17
C SER A 25 -7.98 -1.07 24.27
N VAL A 26 -7.65 -0.14 25.16
CA VAL A 26 -6.91 -0.40 26.39
C VAL A 26 -7.70 0.19 27.56
N PRO A 27 -7.58 -0.40 28.78
CA PRO A 27 -8.12 0.21 29.97
C PRO A 27 -7.53 1.60 30.14
N GLY A 28 -8.38 2.61 29.99
CA GLY A 28 -8.07 4.00 30.26
C GLY A 28 -8.09 4.31 31.75
N PRO A 29 -7.54 5.47 32.14
CA PRO A 29 -7.60 5.91 33.52
C PRO A 29 -9.06 6.00 33.96
N ALA A 30 -9.38 5.40 35.12
CA ALA A 30 -10.71 5.44 35.68
C ALA A 30 -11.15 6.89 35.92
N LEU A 31 -12.27 7.28 35.32
CA LEU A 31 -12.83 8.62 35.49
C LEU A 31 -13.72 8.61 36.74
N ARG A 32 -13.58 9.66 37.55
CA ARG A 32 -14.56 9.93 38.61
C ARG A 32 -15.74 10.67 38.00
N VAL A 33 -16.92 10.10 38.16
CA VAL A 33 -18.16 10.69 37.66
C VAL A 33 -19.08 10.96 38.84
N GLY A 34 -19.61 12.19 38.90
CA GLY A 34 -20.49 12.66 39.99
C GLY A 34 -19.97 13.90 40.71
N ARG A 35 -20.83 14.50 41.57
CA ARG A 35 -20.47 15.62 42.46
C ARG A 35 -20.83 15.22 43.90
N GLY A 36 -19.83 15.15 44.78
CA GLY A 36 -20.00 15.00 46.23
C GLY A 36 -19.61 13.63 46.80
N ALA A 37 -19.31 13.60 48.10
CA ALA A 37 -18.72 12.47 48.83
C ALA A 37 -19.51 11.15 48.80
N TYR A 38 -20.81 11.19 48.47
CA TYR A 38 -21.70 10.02 48.43
C TYR A 38 -22.25 9.72 47.02
N ARG A 39 -21.78 10.43 45.98
CA ARG A 39 -22.21 10.27 44.58
C ARG A 39 -21.04 10.20 43.60
N GLU A 40 -19.83 9.94 44.08
CA GLU A 40 -18.67 9.68 43.21
C GLU A 40 -18.58 8.19 42.89
N SER A 41 -18.71 7.86 41.61
CA SER A 41 -18.46 6.51 41.08
C SER A 41 -17.20 6.51 40.22
N ARG A 42 -16.39 5.45 40.32
CA ARG A 42 -15.31 5.19 39.37
C ARG A 42 -15.89 4.46 38.17
N VAL A 43 -15.75 5.05 37.00
CA VAL A 43 -16.11 4.42 35.73
C VAL A 43 -14.81 4.07 35.02
N SER A 44 -14.61 2.78 34.73
CA SER A 44 -13.56 2.34 33.81
C SER A 44 -13.95 2.78 32.41
N ARG A 45 -13.02 3.44 31.72
CA ARG A 45 -13.19 3.83 30.32
C ARG A 45 -12.22 3.04 29.48
N GLU A 46 -12.67 2.51 28.37
CA GLU A 46 -11.78 2.00 27.33
C GLU A 46 -11.32 3.14 26.41
N VAL A 47 -10.02 3.16 26.09
CA VAL A 47 -9.40 4.17 25.21
C VAL A 47 -8.86 3.43 23.97
N PRO A 48 -9.06 3.94 22.75
CA PRO A 48 -8.51 3.30 21.56
C PRO A 48 -7.00 3.17 21.68
N ARG A 49 -6.48 1.95 21.49
CA ARG A 49 -5.04 1.72 21.37
C ARG A 49 -4.62 2.07 19.95
N GLY A 50 -3.52 2.81 19.82
CA GLY A 50 -2.97 3.12 18.49
C GLY A 50 -2.38 1.87 17.84
N THR A 51 -2.52 1.76 16.52
CA THR A 51 -1.81 0.76 15.71
C THR A 51 -0.30 0.84 15.94
N PRO A 52 0.42 -0.30 16.02
CA PRO A 52 1.86 -0.32 16.11
C PRO A 52 2.47 0.55 15.01
N SER A 53 3.44 1.40 15.38
CA SER A 53 4.02 2.37 14.44
C SER A 53 4.58 1.74 13.16
N PRO A 54 5.18 0.52 13.15
CA PRO A 54 5.66 -0.09 11.90
C PRO A 54 4.51 -0.44 10.95
N ILE A 55 3.37 -0.89 11.49
CA ILE A 55 2.19 -1.27 10.69
C ILE A 55 1.54 -0.02 10.11
N THR A 56 1.35 1.03 10.92
CA THR A 56 0.80 2.30 10.42
C THR A 56 1.70 2.94 9.36
N TRP A 57 3.01 2.87 9.54
CA TRP A 57 3.96 3.43 8.59
C TRP A 57 3.95 2.66 7.26
N THR A 58 3.95 1.32 7.33
CA THR A 58 3.91 0.45 6.15
C THR A 58 2.60 0.63 5.38
N ALA A 59 1.45 0.64 6.06
CA ALA A 59 0.15 0.90 5.43
C ALA A 59 0.06 2.33 4.85
N GLY A 60 0.62 3.32 5.54
CA GLY A 60 0.66 4.70 5.06
C GLY A 60 1.50 4.86 3.80
N ILE A 61 2.68 4.23 3.76
CA ILE A 61 3.50 4.17 2.55
C ILE A 61 2.77 3.42 1.44
N GLY A 62 2.05 2.35 1.77
CA GLY A 62 1.31 1.60 0.76
C GLY A 62 0.21 2.39 0.11
N MET A 63 -0.56 3.17 0.87
CA MET A 63 -1.54 4.08 0.28
C MET A 63 -0.91 5.12 -0.63
N VAL A 64 0.22 5.70 -0.23
CA VAL A 64 0.96 6.64 -1.08
C VAL A 64 1.46 5.95 -2.35
N TRP A 65 2.03 4.76 -2.22
CA TRP A 65 2.57 3.98 -3.32
C TRP A 65 1.48 3.57 -4.32
N SER A 66 0.32 3.14 -3.83
CA SER A 66 -0.87 2.84 -4.63
C SER A 66 -1.30 4.03 -5.46
N VAL A 67 -1.40 5.21 -4.85
CA VAL A 67 -1.75 6.45 -5.56
C VAL A 67 -0.73 6.77 -6.66
N LEU A 68 0.56 6.70 -6.34
CA LEU A 68 1.62 6.97 -7.32
C LEU A 68 1.61 5.94 -8.46
N THR A 69 1.38 4.67 -8.13
CA THR A 69 1.27 3.59 -9.12
C THR A 69 0.12 3.85 -10.08
N SER A 70 -1.08 4.10 -9.55
CA SER A 70 -2.28 4.29 -10.38
C SER A 70 -2.29 5.63 -11.14
N LEU A 71 -1.76 6.72 -10.58
CA LEU A 71 -1.90 8.05 -11.18
C LEU A 71 -0.66 8.55 -11.93
N VAL A 72 0.50 7.98 -11.67
CA VAL A 72 1.78 8.46 -12.23
C VAL A 72 2.48 7.36 -13.01
N PHE A 73 2.78 6.24 -12.36
CA PHE A 73 3.66 5.22 -12.95
C PHE A 73 2.95 4.41 -14.04
N ALA A 74 1.72 3.97 -13.80
CA ALA A 74 0.95 3.23 -14.80
C ALA A 74 0.67 4.08 -16.06
N PRO A 75 0.17 5.33 -15.98
CA PRO A 75 0.04 6.20 -17.15
C PRO A 75 1.36 6.46 -17.87
N MET A 76 2.45 6.70 -17.13
CA MET A 76 3.77 6.89 -17.72
C MET A 76 4.20 5.67 -18.56
N MET A 77 4.01 4.46 -18.03
CA MET A 77 4.36 3.22 -18.72
C MET A 77 3.50 2.95 -19.95
N LEU A 78 2.21 3.31 -19.91
CA LEU A 78 1.35 3.27 -21.09
C LEU A 78 1.88 4.20 -22.19
N CYS A 79 2.25 5.44 -21.85
CA CYS A 79 2.82 6.39 -22.81
C CYS A 79 4.14 5.87 -23.40
N VAL A 80 5.05 5.36 -22.57
CA VAL A 80 6.32 4.79 -23.05
C VAL A 80 6.07 3.61 -23.98
N GLY A 81 5.17 2.69 -23.61
CA GLY A 81 4.82 1.55 -24.44
C GLY A 81 4.22 1.96 -25.79
N ALA A 82 3.32 2.95 -25.80
CA ALA A 82 2.70 3.47 -27.02
C ALA A 82 3.68 4.24 -27.93
N MET A 83 4.73 4.83 -27.36
CA MET A 83 5.77 5.57 -28.08
C MET A 83 6.99 4.71 -28.44
N THR A 84 7.03 3.44 -28.02
CA THR A 84 8.13 2.54 -28.38
C THR A 84 8.01 2.17 -29.86
N ASP A 85 9.02 2.51 -30.66
CA ASP A 85 9.01 2.24 -32.09
C ASP A 85 8.87 0.74 -32.39
N GLY A 86 7.82 0.40 -33.15
CA GLY A 86 7.47 -0.98 -33.50
C GLY A 86 8.34 -1.61 -34.59
N VAL A 87 9.56 -1.10 -34.82
CA VAL A 87 10.43 -1.63 -35.88
C VAL A 87 11.11 -2.91 -35.37
N GLY A 88 10.69 -4.05 -35.92
CA GLY A 88 11.20 -5.37 -35.56
C GLY A 88 10.49 -6.00 -34.36
N LEU A 89 10.63 -7.33 -34.24
CA LEU A 89 9.91 -8.14 -33.24
C LEU A 89 10.14 -7.67 -31.80
N ILE A 90 11.37 -7.30 -31.45
CA ILE A 90 11.74 -6.86 -30.09
C ILE A 90 11.04 -5.55 -29.73
N GLY A 91 10.95 -4.59 -30.66
CA GLY A 91 10.25 -3.32 -30.44
C GLY A 91 8.75 -3.53 -30.17
N VAL A 92 8.09 -4.36 -30.98
CA VAL A 92 6.67 -4.71 -30.81
C VAL A 92 6.40 -5.40 -29.47
N VAL A 93 7.19 -6.43 -29.13
CA VAL A 93 7.04 -7.16 -27.84
C VAL A 93 7.25 -6.22 -26.65
N THR A 94 8.22 -5.31 -26.76
CA THR A 94 8.52 -4.33 -25.70
C THR A 94 7.37 -3.34 -25.52
N GLY A 95 6.89 -2.73 -26.60
CA GLY A 95 5.80 -1.75 -26.55
C GLY A 95 4.51 -2.34 -25.98
N VAL A 96 4.10 -3.51 -26.48
CA VAL A 96 2.92 -4.23 -25.96
C VAL A 96 3.12 -4.65 -24.50
N GLY A 97 4.31 -5.15 -24.15
CA GLY A 97 4.64 -5.56 -22.80
C GLY A 97 4.55 -4.43 -21.78
N LEU A 98 5.05 -3.24 -22.14
CA LEU A 98 4.93 -2.03 -21.30
C LEU A 98 3.47 -1.56 -21.17
N VAL A 99 2.67 -1.66 -22.23
CA VAL A 99 1.23 -1.33 -22.17
C VAL A 99 0.48 -2.29 -21.25
N VAL A 100 0.71 -3.59 -21.36
CA VAL A 100 0.08 -4.61 -20.51
C VAL A 100 0.54 -4.44 -19.06
N THR A 101 1.84 -4.25 -18.83
CA THR A 101 2.39 -4.04 -17.49
C THR A 101 1.81 -2.76 -16.89
N GLY A 102 1.85 -1.64 -17.60
CA GLY A 102 1.24 -0.38 -17.17
C GLY A 102 -0.24 -0.52 -16.82
N SER A 103 -1.02 -1.22 -17.67
CA SER A 103 -2.45 -1.48 -17.43
C SER A 103 -2.68 -2.29 -16.15
N SER A 104 -1.87 -3.32 -15.90
CA SER A 104 -1.96 -4.12 -14.68
C SER A 104 -1.59 -3.33 -13.41
N GLY A 105 -0.77 -2.29 -13.54
CA GLY A 105 -0.37 -1.41 -12.44
C GLY A 105 -1.53 -0.65 -11.80
N PHE A 106 -2.57 -0.30 -12.56
CA PHE A 106 -3.77 0.35 -12.00
C PHE A 106 -4.46 -0.55 -10.98
N PHE A 107 -4.66 -1.82 -11.34
CA PHE A 107 -5.33 -2.79 -10.49
C PHE A 107 -4.46 -3.23 -9.32
N LEU A 108 -3.14 -3.36 -9.54
CA LEU A 108 -2.19 -3.63 -8.47
C LEU A 108 -2.17 -2.51 -7.43
N GLY A 109 -2.16 -1.24 -7.87
CA GLY A 109 -2.26 -0.09 -6.98
C GLY A 109 -3.51 -0.14 -6.10
N LEU A 110 -4.68 -0.46 -6.69
CA LEU A 110 -5.92 -0.62 -5.93
C LEU A 110 -5.84 -1.79 -4.93
N ALA A 111 -5.30 -2.94 -5.33
CA ALA A 111 -5.16 -4.10 -4.46
C ALA A 111 -4.28 -3.79 -3.23
N LEU A 112 -3.13 -3.13 -3.43
CA LEU A 112 -2.23 -2.73 -2.35
C LEU A 112 -2.89 -1.72 -1.39
N ALA A 113 -3.73 -0.83 -1.91
CA ALA A 113 -4.50 0.09 -1.09
C ALA A 113 -5.52 -0.66 -0.22
N CYS A 114 -6.24 -1.62 -0.79
CA CYS A 114 -7.18 -2.45 -0.04
C CYS A 114 -6.47 -3.23 1.09
N ILE A 115 -5.30 -3.82 0.81
CA ILE A 115 -4.51 -4.53 1.81
C ILE A 115 -4.06 -3.59 2.92
N ALA A 116 -3.48 -2.44 2.57
CA ALA A 116 -3.07 -1.44 3.56
C ALA A 116 -4.25 -1.01 4.46
N TYR A 117 -5.44 -0.88 3.90
CA TYR A 117 -6.65 -0.58 4.65
C TYR A 117 -7.09 -1.71 5.58
N PHE A 118 -7.12 -2.96 5.10
CA PHE A 118 -7.55 -4.12 5.88
C PHE A 118 -6.55 -4.50 6.97
N VAL A 119 -5.24 -4.33 6.73
CA VAL A 119 -4.19 -4.47 7.75
C VAL A 119 -4.44 -3.50 8.92
N LEU A 120 -4.87 -2.26 8.66
CA LEU A 120 -5.22 -1.32 9.72
C LEU A 120 -6.48 -1.71 10.50
N ARG A 121 -7.38 -2.48 9.88
CA ARG A 121 -8.64 -2.94 10.48
C ARG A 121 -8.55 -4.29 11.17
N ARG A 122 -7.41 -4.98 11.05
CA ARG A 122 -7.20 -6.34 11.55
C ARG A 122 -8.18 -7.38 11.00
N ASP A 123 -8.55 -7.21 9.73
CA ASP A 123 -9.40 -8.18 9.05
C ASP A 123 -8.60 -9.48 8.79
N ARG A 124 -9.12 -10.65 9.19
CA ARG A 124 -8.41 -11.93 9.03
C ARG A 124 -8.35 -12.38 7.57
N GLU A 125 -9.29 -11.95 6.74
CA GLU A 125 -9.30 -12.27 5.30
C GLU A 125 -8.17 -11.55 4.54
N VAL A 126 -7.45 -10.62 5.18
CA VAL A 126 -6.38 -9.84 4.56
C VAL A 126 -5.15 -10.67 4.22
N VAL A 127 -4.87 -11.77 4.93
CA VAL A 127 -3.59 -12.49 4.78
C VAL A 127 -3.52 -13.24 3.45
N ASP A 128 -4.58 -13.96 3.09
CA ASP A 128 -4.68 -14.65 1.80
C ASP A 128 -4.65 -13.63 0.63
N LEU A 129 -5.32 -12.48 0.83
CA LEU A 129 -5.30 -11.38 -0.14
C LEU A 129 -3.89 -10.77 -0.27
N ALA A 130 -3.17 -10.62 0.84
CA ALA A 130 -1.83 -10.06 0.87
C ALA A 130 -0.83 -11.00 0.18
N GLU A 131 -0.89 -12.31 0.43
CA GLU A 131 -0.03 -13.28 -0.24
C GLU A 131 -0.25 -13.28 -1.76
N GLY A 132 -1.50 -13.33 -2.21
CA GLY A 132 -1.84 -13.24 -3.63
C GLY A 132 -1.34 -11.93 -4.28
N ALA A 133 -1.46 -10.81 -3.57
CA ALA A 133 -0.97 -9.52 -4.04
C ALA A 133 0.56 -9.42 -4.06
N VAL A 134 1.28 -10.09 -3.15
CA VAL A 134 2.75 -10.19 -3.25
C VAL A 134 3.16 -10.97 -4.47
N VAL A 135 2.57 -12.14 -4.72
CA VAL A 135 2.86 -12.94 -5.91
C VAL A 135 2.60 -12.13 -7.17
N TRP A 136 1.45 -11.45 -7.24
CA TRP A 136 1.12 -10.59 -8.38
C TRP A 136 2.07 -9.40 -8.51
N SER A 137 2.42 -8.75 -7.39
CA SER A 137 3.39 -7.67 -7.34
C SER A 137 4.76 -8.13 -7.87
N VAL A 138 5.26 -9.28 -7.44
CA VAL A 138 6.53 -9.85 -7.91
C VAL A 138 6.48 -10.04 -9.42
N LEU A 139 5.44 -10.69 -9.94
CA LEU A 139 5.29 -10.93 -11.39
C LEU A 139 5.20 -9.61 -12.17
N HIS A 140 4.43 -8.65 -11.68
CA HIS A 140 4.27 -7.33 -12.29
C HIS A 140 5.59 -6.56 -12.34
N HIS A 141 6.31 -6.47 -11.22
CA HIS A 141 7.54 -5.68 -11.13
C HIS A 141 8.70 -6.35 -11.89
N LEU A 142 8.82 -7.68 -11.86
CA LEU A 142 9.80 -8.40 -12.68
C LEU A 142 9.51 -8.26 -14.18
N SER A 143 8.23 -8.30 -14.57
CA SER A 143 7.82 -8.04 -15.97
C SER A 143 8.17 -6.62 -16.39
N GLY A 144 7.89 -5.63 -15.54
CA GLY A 144 8.25 -4.23 -15.78
C GLY A 144 9.74 -4.02 -15.94
N LEU A 145 10.56 -4.59 -15.06
CA LEU A 145 12.02 -4.57 -15.19
C LEU A 145 12.49 -5.19 -16.50
N LEU A 146 11.96 -6.36 -16.85
CA LEU A 146 12.29 -7.02 -18.11
C LEU A 146 12.00 -6.10 -19.31
N PHE A 147 10.80 -5.53 -19.39
CA PHE A 147 10.44 -4.67 -20.51
C PHE A 147 11.19 -3.34 -20.54
N VAL A 148 11.57 -2.79 -19.39
CA VAL A 148 12.45 -1.61 -19.32
C VAL A 148 13.86 -1.94 -19.81
N VAL A 149 14.39 -3.12 -19.48
CA VAL A 149 15.68 -3.60 -20.02
C VAL A 149 15.59 -3.79 -21.53
N LEU A 150 14.54 -4.43 -22.04
CA LEU A 150 14.32 -4.60 -23.48
C LEU A 150 14.17 -3.24 -24.18
N HIS A 151 13.48 -2.28 -23.56
CA HIS A 151 13.36 -0.92 -24.07
C HIS A 151 14.72 -0.23 -24.18
N ALA A 152 15.61 -0.42 -23.20
CA ALA A 152 16.97 0.13 -23.25
C ALA A 152 17.84 -0.50 -24.36
N ILE A 153 17.49 -1.68 -24.87
CA ILE A 153 18.16 -2.31 -26.02
C ILE A 153 17.72 -1.66 -27.33
N VAL A 154 16.43 -1.35 -27.47
CA VAL A 154 15.86 -0.83 -28.73
C VAL A 154 15.90 0.70 -28.83
N THR A 155 16.01 1.40 -27.70
CA THR A 155 16.02 2.87 -27.65
C THR A 155 17.39 3.38 -27.20
N PRO A 156 17.99 4.37 -27.89
CA PRO A 156 19.27 4.92 -27.49
C PRO A 156 19.15 5.72 -26.18
N GLY A 157 19.87 5.28 -25.14
CA GLY A 157 20.11 6.05 -23.91
C GLY A 157 19.60 5.36 -22.63
N PRO A 158 20.39 5.32 -21.54
CA PRO A 158 20.03 4.62 -20.31
C PRO A 158 19.02 5.38 -19.44
N GLY A 159 18.55 6.56 -19.86
CA GLY A 159 17.79 7.49 -19.02
C GLY A 159 16.50 6.89 -18.45
N LEU A 160 15.75 6.15 -19.26
CA LEU A 160 14.52 5.49 -18.79
C LEU A 160 14.82 4.40 -17.76
N LEU A 161 15.88 3.61 -17.98
CA LEU A 161 16.26 2.52 -17.09
C LEU A 161 16.70 3.08 -15.72
N ILE A 162 17.52 4.13 -15.71
CA ILE A 162 17.95 4.79 -14.46
C ILE A 162 16.76 5.41 -13.72
N LEU A 163 15.83 6.03 -14.45
CA LEU A 163 14.67 6.69 -13.84
C LEU A 163 13.66 5.70 -13.26
N THR A 164 13.47 4.55 -13.92
CA THR A 164 12.36 3.65 -13.62
C THR A 164 12.77 2.40 -12.83
N ALA A 165 14.03 1.94 -12.90
CA ALA A 165 14.51 0.80 -12.11
C ALA A 165 14.24 0.94 -10.60
N PRO A 166 14.44 2.11 -9.96
CA PRO A 166 14.10 2.28 -8.55
C PRO A 166 12.61 2.05 -8.28
N ILE A 167 11.72 2.51 -9.17
CA ILE A 167 10.27 2.33 -9.01
C ILE A 167 9.94 0.85 -8.88
N TRP A 168 10.54 0.02 -9.75
CA TRP A 168 10.27 -1.40 -9.75
C TRP A 168 10.79 -2.13 -8.51
N VAL A 169 11.99 -1.76 -8.04
CA VAL A 169 12.60 -2.34 -6.83
C VAL A 169 11.83 -1.92 -5.57
N PHE A 170 11.43 -0.66 -5.47
CA PHE A 170 10.65 -0.16 -4.33
C PHE A 170 9.28 -0.82 -4.25
N GLY A 171 8.60 -1.01 -5.39
CA GLY A 171 7.31 -1.68 -5.41
C GLY A 171 7.37 -3.16 -4.98
N LEU A 172 8.46 -3.85 -5.30
CA LEU A 172 8.73 -5.20 -4.81
C LEU A 172 8.91 -5.22 -3.28
N ALA A 173 9.82 -4.40 -2.77
CA ALA A 173 10.10 -4.32 -1.33
C ALA A 173 8.86 -3.94 -0.52
N HIS A 174 8.03 -3.06 -1.08
CA HIS A 174 6.81 -2.61 -0.43
C HIS A 174 5.75 -3.71 -0.32
N ALA A 175 5.59 -4.55 -1.34
CA ALA A 175 4.64 -5.66 -1.29
C ALA A 175 5.00 -6.67 -0.19
N TYR A 176 6.28 -7.03 -0.06
CA TYR A 176 6.74 -7.88 1.05
C TYR A 176 6.48 -7.24 2.42
N ALA A 177 6.76 -5.93 2.57
CA ALA A 177 6.48 -5.24 3.82
C ALA A 177 4.99 -5.27 4.21
N LEU A 178 4.07 -5.16 3.23
CA LEU A 178 2.63 -5.29 3.50
C LEU A 178 2.23 -6.72 3.90
N GLN A 179 2.85 -7.75 3.34
CA GLN A 179 2.64 -9.13 3.74
C GLN A 179 3.12 -9.38 5.17
N ASP A 180 4.32 -8.91 5.52
CA ASP A 180 4.84 -9.00 6.90
C ASP A 180 3.89 -8.29 7.88
N ALA A 181 3.39 -7.10 7.51
CA ALA A 181 2.41 -6.37 8.32
C ALA A 181 1.06 -7.11 8.45
N ALA A 182 0.62 -7.80 7.40
CA ALA A 182 -0.57 -8.64 7.43
C ALA A 182 -0.38 -9.88 8.34
N GLN A 183 0.80 -10.50 8.33
CA GLN A 183 1.10 -11.63 9.23
C GLN A 183 1.15 -11.21 10.70
N LEU A 184 1.81 -10.08 11.01
CA LEU A 184 1.84 -9.51 12.36
C LEU A 184 0.45 -9.18 12.92
N THR A 185 -0.53 -8.98 12.03
CA THR A 185 -1.92 -8.72 12.41
C THR A 185 -2.60 -9.97 13.01
N LEU A 186 -2.20 -11.18 12.57
CA LEU A 186 -2.66 -12.47 13.10
C LEU A 186 -2.02 -12.83 14.45
N GLU A 187 -0.75 -12.43 14.66
CA GLU A 187 0.00 -12.75 15.89
C GLU A 187 -0.35 -11.83 17.08
N GLY A 188 -1.00 -10.70 16.82
CA GLY A 188 -1.50 -9.81 17.87
C GLY A 188 -2.67 -10.41 18.64
N PRO A 189 -2.88 -10.04 19.93
CA PRO A 189 -4.02 -10.53 20.71
C PRO A 189 -5.35 -10.30 19.97
N PRO A 190 -6.32 -11.23 20.01
CA PRO A 190 -7.54 -11.13 19.23
C PRO A 190 -8.27 -9.80 19.51
N PRO A 191 -9.07 -9.27 18.56
CA PRO A 191 -9.94 -8.14 18.85
C PRO A 191 -10.82 -8.47 20.05
N ASP A 192 -11.00 -7.51 20.96
CA ASP A 192 -11.69 -7.70 22.25
C ASP A 192 -13.12 -8.28 22.09
N ASP A 193 -13.72 -8.11 20.90
CA ASP A 193 -15.02 -8.65 20.51
C ASP A 193 -15.08 -10.20 20.52
N GLU A 194 -13.95 -10.91 20.33
CA GLU A 194 -13.89 -12.37 20.43
C GLU A 194 -13.78 -12.86 21.89
N ILE A 195 -13.33 -12.01 22.82
CA ILE A 195 -13.19 -12.37 24.24
C ILE A 195 -14.56 -12.38 24.94
N ILE A 196 -15.53 -11.62 24.43
CA ILE A 196 -16.88 -11.54 25.00
C ILE A 196 -17.77 -12.72 24.54
N ALA A 197 -17.35 -13.47 23.52
CA ALA A 197 -18.10 -14.58 22.95
C ALA A 197 -17.67 -15.98 23.46
N ALA A 198 -16.71 -16.07 24.39
CA ALA A 198 -16.18 -17.32 24.96
C ALA A 198 -16.45 -17.41 26.48
#